data_AF-A0A7J5UQ16-F1
#
_entry.id   AF-A0A7J5UQ16-F1
#
_cell.length_a   1.000
_cell.length_b   1.000
_cell.length_c   1.000
_cell.angle_alpha   90.00
_cell.angle_beta   90.00
_cell.angle_gamma   90.00
#
_symmetry.space_group_name_H-M   'P 1'
#
loop_
_entity.id
_entity.type
_entity.pdbx_description
1 polymer ?
#
loop_
_entity_poly.entity_id
_entity_poly.type
_entity_poly.pdbx_seq_one_letter_code
_entity_poly.pdbx_strand_id
1 'polypeptide(L)'
;MGLPPGLGPRAGGHRRRRVHPVHLRAPGGLPRGEDPRHRGGGPRLPRAQRGRVRAPGRAGEGRAGRGAPAGQAGPPGLSVRVLLAPDRLSGALTAVAAARALARGWAEGAPDVDLAEAPMSDGAAGLLDVVAAARGGTLVPATVPGPLGEPVPAAVLHVPGAGGGTAYVEADQVLGRHLVAEPDRRAAATAGTSAGLGELLAAAVRTGAGRVVV
;
A
#
# COMPACT_ATOMS: atom_id res chain seq x y z
N MET A 1 -73.07 16.91 17.23
CA MET A 1 -71.66 16.86 16.76
C MET A 1 -71.18 15.43 16.96
N GLY A 2 -71.08 14.51 16.01
CA GLY A 2 -70.87 14.60 14.57
C GLY A 2 -69.51 13.97 14.21
N LEU A 3 -69.30 12.68 14.53
CA LEU A 3 -68.12 11.90 14.12
C LEU A 3 -68.18 11.65 12.60
N PRO A 4 -67.08 11.83 11.83
CA PRO A 4 -67.03 11.41 10.44
C PRO A 4 -66.60 9.93 10.32
N PRO A 5 -67.27 9.11 9.49
CA PRO A 5 -66.77 7.81 9.07
C PRO A 5 -66.13 7.88 7.68
N GLY A 6 -65.11 7.04 7.43
CA GLY A 6 -64.79 6.59 6.07
C GLY A 6 -63.33 6.68 5.65
N LEU A 7 -62.55 5.64 5.94
CA LEU A 7 -61.39 5.25 5.14
C LEU A 7 -61.61 3.81 4.69
N GLY A 8 -62.16 3.65 3.49
CA GLY A 8 -62.22 2.38 2.78
C GLY A 8 -60.84 1.97 2.23
N PRO A 9 -60.63 0.68 1.92
CA PRO A 9 -59.34 0.19 1.48
C PRO A 9 -59.10 0.54 0.00
N ARG A 10 -58.01 1.26 -0.29
CA ARG A 10 -57.53 1.45 -1.67
C ARG A 10 -56.66 0.27 -2.08
N ALA A 11 -57.24 -0.63 -2.86
CA ALA A 11 -56.52 -1.60 -3.67
C ALA A 11 -55.80 -0.85 -4.81
N GLY A 12 -54.47 -0.75 -4.72
CA GLY A 12 -53.60 -0.22 -5.77
C GLY A 12 -52.75 -1.34 -6.36
N GLY A 13 -53.02 -1.70 -7.62
CA GLY A 13 -52.48 -2.88 -8.28
C GLY A 13 -50.97 -2.85 -8.53
N HIS A 14 -50.28 -3.88 -8.05
CA HIS A 14 -48.94 -4.22 -8.51
C HIS A 14 -48.99 -4.75 -9.94
N ARG A 15 -48.70 -3.88 -10.92
CA ARG A 15 -48.35 -4.32 -12.28
C ARG A 15 -47.03 -5.08 -12.22
N ARG A 16 -47.09 -6.41 -12.31
CA ARG A 16 -45.93 -7.28 -12.52
C ARG A 16 -45.27 -6.90 -13.85
N ARG A 17 -44.09 -6.27 -13.81
CA ARG A 17 -43.24 -6.11 -14.99
C ARG A 17 -42.74 -7.50 -15.40
N ARG A 18 -43.13 -7.95 -16.60
CA ARG A 18 -42.57 -9.15 -17.24
C ARG A 18 -41.12 -8.86 -17.60
N VAL A 19 -40.20 -9.65 -17.06
CA VAL A 19 -38.79 -9.65 -17.47
C VAL A 19 -38.70 -10.61 -18.67
N HIS A 20 -38.30 -10.09 -19.83
CA HIS A 20 -37.98 -10.93 -20.99
C HIS A 20 -36.55 -11.49 -20.81
N PRO A 21 -36.30 -12.77 -21.11
CA PRO A 21 -34.94 -13.31 -21.10
C PRO A 21 -34.14 -12.71 -22.26
N VAL A 22 -33.03 -12.06 -21.95
CA VAL A 22 -32.02 -11.64 -22.92
C VAL A 22 -31.13 -12.84 -23.23
N HIS A 23 -31.24 -13.38 -24.43
CA HIS A 23 -30.30 -14.37 -24.94
C HIS A 23 -28.98 -13.68 -25.31
N LEU A 24 -27.96 -13.85 -24.48
CA LEU A 24 -26.58 -13.48 -24.80
C LEU A 24 -25.99 -14.50 -25.78
N ARG A 25 -25.71 -14.03 -26.99
CA ARG A 25 -25.00 -14.77 -28.05
C ARG A 25 -23.50 -14.76 -27.71
N ALA A 26 -22.87 -15.93 -27.66
CA ALA A 26 -21.42 -16.06 -27.49
C ALA A 26 -20.67 -15.50 -28.71
N PRO A 27 -19.60 -14.70 -28.53
CA PRO A 27 -18.66 -14.43 -29.60
C PRO A 27 -17.69 -15.61 -29.75
N GLY A 28 -17.55 -16.08 -30.99
CA GLY A 28 -16.70 -17.21 -31.34
C GLY A 28 -15.21 -16.87 -31.48
N GLY A 29 -14.41 -17.93 -31.48
CA GLY A 29 -13.14 -18.06 -32.21
C GLY A 29 -11.97 -17.20 -31.76
N LEU A 30 -11.09 -17.76 -30.92
CA LEU A 30 -9.72 -17.28 -30.77
C LEU A 30 -8.82 -17.91 -31.86
N PRO A 31 -8.03 -17.13 -32.61
CA PRO A 31 -6.96 -17.69 -33.41
C PRO A 31 -5.77 -18.07 -32.52
N ARG A 32 -5.13 -19.19 -32.85
CA ARG A 32 -3.84 -19.61 -32.29
C ARG A 32 -2.70 -18.79 -32.93
N GLY A 33 -1.79 -18.28 -32.12
CA GLY A 33 -0.48 -17.76 -32.54
C GLY A 33 0.28 -17.25 -31.30
N GLU A 34 1.22 -18.02 -30.75
CA GLU A 34 2.68 -18.01 -30.98
C GLU A 34 3.40 -17.58 -29.67
N ASP A 35 4.36 -18.42 -29.24
CA ASP A 35 5.24 -18.26 -28.07
C ASP A 35 6.47 -17.43 -28.47
N PRO A 36 6.79 -16.33 -27.77
CA PRO A 36 8.12 -15.75 -27.81
C PRO A 36 8.74 -15.70 -26.41
N ARG A 37 9.34 -16.82 -26.01
CA ARG A 37 10.44 -16.80 -25.03
C ARG A 37 11.63 -15.99 -25.57
N HIS A 38 12.08 -15.07 -24.72
CA HIS A 38 13.37 -14.36 -24.72
C HIS A 38 13.61 -13.28 -25.78
N ARG A 39 13.58 -12.01 -25.32
CA ARG A 39 14.65 -11.00 -25.51
C ARG A 39 14.37 -9.75 -24.67
N GLY A 40 15.39 -9.25 -23.96
CA GLY A 40 15.42 -7.86 -23.46
C GLY A 40 15.66 -7.74 -21.94
N GLY A 41 16.85 -7.28 -21.56
CA GLY A 41 17.27 -7.10 -20.17
C GLY A 41 16.42 -6.10 -19.41
N GLY A 42 16.02 -6.50 -18.20
CA GLY A 42 15.30 -5.64 -17.26
C GLY A 42 16.15 -4.43 -16.80
N PRO A 43 15.49 -3.33 -16.42
CA PRO A 43 16.18 -2.13 -15.94
C PRO A 43 16.96 -2.41 -14.65
N ARG A 44 18.23 -2.04 -14.64
CA ARG A 44 19.08 -2.06 -13.44
C ARG A 44 18.49 -1.11 -12.40
N LEU A 45 18.22 -1.61 -11.20
CA LEU A 45 17.77 -0.79 -10.08
C LEU A 45 18.82 0.30 -9.77
N PRO A 46 18.42 1.54 -9.46
CA PRO A 46 19.35 2.58 -9.06
C PRO A 46 20.07 2.17 -7.77
N ARG A 47 21.38 2.43 -7.70
CA ARG A 47 22.16 2.30 -6.46
C ARG A 47 21.54 3.22 -5.41
N ALA A 48 21.10 2.65 -4.29
CA ALA A 48 20.70 3.41 -3.12
C ALA A 48 21.79 4.42 -2.77
N GLN A 49 21.41 5.69 -2.67
CA GLN A 49 22.32 6.76 -2.28
C GLN A 49 22.84 6.48 -0.87
N ARG A 50 24.16 6.62 -0.70
CA ARG A 50 24.86 6.37 0.57
C ARG A 50 24.53 7.47 1.58
N GLY A 51 23.45 7.31 2.33
CA GLY A 51 23.21 8.11 3.52
C GLY A 51 24.07 7.61 4.67
N ARG A 52 25.29 8.15 4.85
CA ARG A 52 26.01 8.00 6.12
C ARG A 52 25.36 8.92 7.14
N VAL A 53 24.54 8.39 8.03
CA VAL A 53 24.10 9.13 9.21
C VAL A 53 25.24 9.10 10.22
N ARG A 54 25.97 10.21 10.35
CA ARG A 54 26.88 10.43 11.48
C ARG A 54 26.06 10.81 12.70
N ALA A 55 26.15 10.04 13.77
CA ALA A 55 25.64 10.43 15.08
C ALA A 55 26.38 11.70 15.59
N PRO A 56 25.71 12.60 16.33
CA PRO A 56 26.36 13.77 16.91
C PRO A 56 27.38 13.36 17.98
N GLY A 57 28.62 13.85 17.83
CA GLY A 57 29.70 13.62 18.78
C GLY A 57 29.40 14.29 20.12
N ARG A 58 29.51 13.53 21.21
CA ARG A 58 29.53 14.09 22.56
C ARG A 58 30.94 14.61 22.86
N ALA A 59 31.01 15.89 23.23
CA ALA A 59 32.22 16.53 23.71
C ALA A 59 32.57 16.04 25.12
N GLY A 60 33.83 15.63 25.25
CA GLY A 60 34.72 15.59 26.41
C GLY A 60 34.19 15.49 27.84
N GLU A 61 34.71 14.51 28.57
CA GLU A 61 35.49 14.77 29.79
C GLU A 61 36.41 13.57 30.09
N GLY A 62 37.68 13.86 30.37
CA GLY A 62 38.76 12.88 30.42
C GLY A 62 38.95 12.19 31.77
N ARG A 63 39.53 10.99 31.72
CA ARG A 63 40.40 10.47 32.78
C ARG A 63 41.36 9.44 32.19
N ALA A 64 42.65 9.67 32.44
CA ALA A 64 43.75 8.79 32.09
C ALA A 64 43.67 7.47 32.87
N GLY A 65 43.94 6.35 32.21
CA GLY A 65 44.02 5.05 32.88
C GLY A 65 44.27 3.87 31.95
N ARG A 66 45.56 3.50 31.83
CA ARG A 66 46.13 2.18 31.52
C ARG A 66 45.83 1.59 30.13
N GLY A 67 46.91 1.38 29.38
CA GLY A 67 46.91 0.80 28.04
C GLY A 67 46.22 -0.56 28.00
N ALA A 68 45.19 -0.65 27.15
CA ALA A 68 44.70 -1.91 26.65
C ALA A 68 45.73 -2.51 25.69
N PRO A 69 45.93 -3.84 25.66
CA PRO A 69 46.81 -4.46 24.68
C PRO A 69 46.29 -4.12 23.27
N ALA A 70 47.23 -3.84 22.36
CA ALA A 70 46.93 -3.65 20.95
C ALA A 70 46.14 -4.86 20.45
N GLY A 71 44.83 -4.68 20.30
CA GLY A 71 43.96 -5.66 19.67
C GLY A 71 44.51 -5.90 18.28
N GLN A 72 44.96 -7.14 18.05
CA GLN A 72 45.44 -7.59 16.76
C GLN A 72 44.43 -7.18 15.70
N ALA A 73 44.89 -6.42 14.71
CA ALA A 73 44.10 -6.12 13.53
C ALA A 73 43.77 -7.46 12.89
N GLY A 74 42.52 -7.91 13.06
CA GLY A 74 42.02 -9.09 12.39
C GLY A 74 42.23 -8.96 10.87
N PRO A 75 42.31 -10.08 10.14
CA PRO A 75 42.41 -10.06 8.68
C PRO A 75 41.33 -9.13 8.13
N PRO A 76 41.53 -8.43 6.99
CA PRO A 76 40.57 -7.46 6.45
C PRO A 76 39.20 -8.13 6.35
N GLY A 77 38.41 -7.91 7.39
CA GLY A 77 37.24 -8.70 7.68
C GLY A 77 36.18 -8.28 6.67
N LEU A 78 35.55 -9.25 6.02
CA LEU A 78 34.39 -8.97 5.20
C LEU A 78 33.42 -8.16 6.07
N SER A 79 33.23 -6.88 5.73
CA SER A 79 32.28 -6.03 6.43
C SER A 79 30.91 -6.69 6.27
N VAL A 80 30.36 -7.22 7.37
CA VAL A 80 29.04 -7.86 7.34
C VAL A 80 28.02 -6.77 7.07
N ARG A 81 27.26 -6.96 5.98
CA ARG A 81 26.16 -6.09 5.60
C ARG A 81 24.85 -6.84 5.73
N VAL A 82 23.90 -6.25 6.44
CA VAL A 82 22.58 -6.84 6.71
C VAL A 82 21.50 -5.96 6.11
N LEU A 83 20.60 -6.60 5.35
CA LEU A 83 19.39 -5.96 4.84
C LEU A 83 18.22 -6.29 5.78
N LEU A 84 17.64 -5.26 6.38
CA LEU A 84 16.46 -5.36 7.22
C LEU A 84 15.23 -5.16 6.32
N ALA A 85 14.62 -6.25 5.88
CA ALA A 85 13.49 -6.23 4.95
C ALA A 85 12.17 -6.76 5.57
N PRO A 86 11.68 -6.17 6.68
CA PRO A 86 10.44 -6.62 7.29
C PRO A 86 9.22 -6.13 6.50
N ASP A 87 8.16 -6.93 6.55
CA ASP A 87 6.80 -6.49 6.26
C ASP A 87 6.14 -5.95 7.55
N ARG A 88 4.90 -5.47 7.43
CA ARG A 88 4.07 -5.06 8.55
C ARG A 88 3.85 -6.20 9.55
N LEU A 89 3.87 -5.85 10.83
CA LEU A 89 3.37 -6.72 11.89
C LEU A 89 1.93 -6.32 12.16
N SER A 90 0.98 -7.04 11.55
CA SER A 90 -0.45 -6.71 11.58
C SER A 90 -0.97 -6.47 12.99
N GLY A 91 -1.56 -5.28 13.21
CA GLY A 91 -2.08 -4.84 14.51
C GLY A 91 -1.03 -4.25 15.47
N ALA A 92 0.26 -4.21 15.08
CA ALA A 92 1.34 -3.71 15.92
C ALA A 92 2.19 -2.62 15.24
N LEU A 93 2.85 -2.93 14.13
CA LEU A 93 3.82 -2.02 13.49
C LEU A 93 3.63 -1.98 11.97
N THR A 94 3.76 -0.77 11.41
CA THR A 94 3.96 -0.61 9.96
C THR A 94 5.32 -1.20 9.56
N ALA A 95 5.50 -1.59 8.30
CA ALA A 95 6.77 -2.11 7.82
C ALA A 95 7.93 -1.12 8.05
N VAL A 96 7.67 0.18 7.85
CA VAL A 96 8.63 1.26 8.14
C VAL A 96 8.97 1.31 9.63
N ALA A 97 7.99 1.19 10.53
CA ALA A 97 8.24 1.18 11.97
C ALA A 97 9.01 -0.08 12.41
N ALA A 98 8.70 -1.24 11.83
CA ALA A 98 9.39 -2.50 12.08
C ALA A 98 10.86 -2.43 11.63
N ALA A 99 11.14 -1.91 10.43
CA ALA A 99 12.51 -1.73 9.93
C ALA A 99 13.33 -0.85 10.87
N ARG A 100 12.76 0.28 11.31
CA ARG A 100 13.41 1.19 12.26
C ARG A 100 13.63 0.55 13.62
N ALA A 101 12.69 -0.26 14.11
CA ALA A 101 12.82 -0.95 15.39
C ALA A 101 13.95 -1.99 15.35
N LEU A 102 14.02 -2.79 14.28
CA LEU A 102 15.10 -3.75 14.05
C LEU A 102 16.45 -3.04 13.95
N ALA A 103 16.53 -1.93 13.20
CA ALA A 103 17.77 -1.17 13.04
C ALA A 103 18.29 -0.63 14.38
N ARG A 104 17.41 -0.10 15.24
CA ARG A 104 17.78 0.36 16.58
C ARG A 104 18.32 -0.76 17.45
N GLY A 105 17.59 -1.88 17.55
CA GLY A 105 18.03 -3.02 18.38
C GLY A 105 19.34 -3.63 17.90
N TRP A 106 19.54 -3.69 16.57
CA TRP A 106 20.78 -4.21 16.00
C TRP A 106 21.97 -3.29 16.29
N ALA A 107 21.79 -1.97 16.18
CA ALA A 107 22.84 -1.00 16.47
C ALA A 107 23.28 -1.05 17.95
N GLU A 108 22.38 -1.42 18.87
CA GLU A 108 22.70 -1.60 20.29
C GLU A 108 23.54 -2.87 20.55
N GLY A 109 23.25 -3.97 19.85
CA GLY A 109 23.92 -5.26 20.07
C GLY A 109 25.15 -5.54 19.20
N ALA A 110 25.25 -4.91 18.03
CA ALA A 110 26.32 -5.13 17.05
C ALA A 110 26.59 -3.85 16.22
N PRO A 111 27.28 -2.85 16.80
CA PRO A 111 27.47 -1.53 16.19
C PRO A 111 28.34 -1.51 14.93
N ASP A 112 29.15 -2.55 14.69
CA ASP A 112 30.09 -2.62 13.58
C ASP A 112 29.49 -3.23 12.29
N VAL A 113 28.19 -3.53 12.27
CA VAL A 113 27.48 -4.08 11.11
C VAL A 113 26.95 -2.97 10.21
N ASP A 114 27.14 -3.09 8.88
CA ASP A 114 26.51 -2.18 7.91
C ASP A 114 25.02 -2.56 7.73
N LEU A 115 24.11 -1.68 8.16
CA LEU A 115 22.67 -1.92 8.11
C LEU A 115 22.04 -1.15 6.95
N ALA A 116 21.15 -1.84 6.22
CA ALA A 116 20.27 -1.21 5.24
C ALA A 116 18.81 -1.55 5.57
N GLU A 117 17.98 -0.52 5.79
CA GLU A 117 16.54 -0.67 5.94
C GLU A 117 15.88 -0.76 4.57
N ALA A 118 15.02 -1.76 4.38
CA ALA A 118 14.23 -1.98 3.18
C ALA A 118 12.82 -2.47 3.55
N PRO A 119 11.98 -1.61 4.17
CA PRO A 119 10.62 -2.00 4.53
C PRO A 119 9.87 -2.51 3.29
N MET A 120 9.11 -3.58 3.48
CA MET A 120 8.44 -4.32 2.41
C MET A 120 6.93 -4.16 2.50
N SER A 121 6.25 -4.40 1.38
CA SER A 121 4.79 -4.51 1.30
C SER A 121 4.45 -5.55 0.24
N ASP A 122 3.39 -6.32 0.49
CA ASP A 122 2.77 -7.27 -0.44
C ASP A 122 1.70 -6.62 -1.34
N GLY A 123 1.50 -5.30 -1.24
CA GLY A 123 0.45 -4.55 -1.96
C GLY A 123 -0.82 -4.33 -1.15
N ALA A 124 -0.95 -4.90 0.05
CA ALA A 124 -2.06 -4.62 0.95
C ALA A 124 -1.83 -3.30 1.71
N ALA A 125 -2.48 -3.17 2.87
CA ALA A 125 -2.42 -1.95 3.67
C ALA A 125 -0.97 -1.53 4.00
N GLY A 126 -0.69 -0.22 3.92
CA GLY A 126 0.64 0.35 4.17
C GLY A 126 1.60 0.32 2.97
N LEU A 127 1.12 -0.05 1.78
CA LEU A 127 1.85 0.06 0.51
C LEU A 127 2.33 1.50 0.29
N LEU A 128 1.46 2.49 0.46
CA LEU A 128 1.81 3.89 0.18
C LEU A 128 2.96 4.37 1.09
N ASP A 129 2.95 3.99 2.37
CA ASP A 129 4.00 4.34 3.33
C ASP A 129 5.34 3.75 2.94
N VAL A 130 5.35 2.48 2.51
CA VAL A 130 6.57 1.78 2.06
C VAL A 130 7.15 2.43 0.82
N VAL A 131 6.31 2.71 -0.18
CA VAL A 131 6.76 3.35 -1.42
C VAL A 131 7.23 4.78 -1.15
N ALA A 132 6.50 5.55 -0.34
CA ALA A 132 6.87 6.91 0.02
C ALA A 132 8.21 6.95 0.79
N ALA A 133 8.43 6.03 1.73
CA ALA A 133 9.68 5.93 2.47
C ALA A 133 10.87 5.60 1.54
N ALA A 134 10.66 4.75 0.52
CA ALA A 134 11.70 4.32 -0.39
C ALA A 134 11.97 5.29 -1.57
N ARG A 135 10.94 6.00 -2.04
CA ARG A 135 10.98 6.78 -3.29
C ARG A 135 10.56 8.24 -3.16
N GLY A 136 10.06 8.66 -2.00
CA GLY A 136 9.38 9.94 -1.84
C GLY A 136 8.07 9.98 -2.63
N GLY A 137 7.68 11.18 -3.06
CA GLY A 137 6.45 11.41 -3.82
C GLY A 137 5.49 12.36 -3.08
N THR A 138 4.36 12.63 -3.71
CA THR A 138 3.31 13.50 -3.17
C THR A 138 2.03 12.71 -2.97
N LEU A 139 1.45 12.79 -1.78
CA LEU A 139 0.13 12.24 -1.51
C LEU A 139 -0.94 13.19 -2.05
N VAL A 140 -1.83 12.65 -2.87
CA VAL A 140 -2.99 13.35 -3.42
C VAL A 140 -4.22 12.81 -2.70
N PRO A 141 -4.86 13.61 -1.82
CA PRO A 141 -6.03 13.15 -1.06
C PRO A 141 -7.24 12.97 -1.98
N ALA A 142 -8.09 12.01 -1.63
CA ALA A 142 -9.36 11.76 -2.28
C ALA A 142 -10.41 11.34 -1.24
N THR A 143 -11.68 11.55 -1.58
CA THR A 143 -12.81 10.97 -0.86
C THR A 143 -13.65 10.25 -1.89
N VAL A 144 -13.86 8.94 -1.69
CA VAL A 144 -14.52 8.06 -2.66
C VAL A 144 -15.52 7.15 -1.95
N PRO A 145 -16.50 6.55 -2.63
CA PRO A 145 -17.44 5.61 -2.01
C PRO A 145 -16.72 4.37 -1.48
N GLY A 146 -16.97 4.01 -0.22
CA GLY A 146 -16.53 2.76 0.38
C GLY A 146 -17.37 1.55 -0.08
N PRO A 147 -17.12 0.36 0.49
CA PRO A 147 -17.74 -0.89 0.02
C PRO A 147 -19.26 -0.92 0.11
N LEU A 148 -19.83 -0.13 1.04
CA LEU A 148 -21.28 -0.01 1.28
C LEU A 148 -21.84 1.35 0.81
N GLY A 149 -21.06 2.14 0.06
CA GLY A 149 -21.46 3.42 -0.51
C GLY A 149 -21.10 4.65 0.34
N GLU A 150 -20.85 4.47 1.65
CA GLU A 150 -20.44 5.57 2.53
C GLU A 150 -19.08 6.16 2.11
N PRO A 151 -18.90 7.49 2.09
CA PRO A 151 -17.63 8.09 1.68
C PRO A 151 -16.48 7.72 2.62
N VAL A 152 -15.35 7.31 2.05
CA VAL A 152 -14.11 7.01 2.78
C VAL A 152 -12.97 7.92 2.33
N PRO A 153 -12.13 8.40 3.26
CA PRO A 153 -10.92 9.11 2.90
C PRO A 153 -9.88 8.13 2.35
N ALA A 154 -9.24 8.50 1.24
CA ALA A 154 -8.18 7.73 0.60
C ALA A 154 -7.10 8.67 0.07
N ALA A 155 -6.01 8.11 -0.47
CA ALA A 155 -4.99 8.90 -1.12
C ALA A 155 -4.36 8.12 -2.28
N VAL A 156 -3.77 8.86 -3.21
CA VAL A 156 -2.86 8.31 -4.22
C VAL A 156 -1.47 8.85 -3.93
N LEU A 157 -0.45 8.00 -3.99
CA LEU A 157 0.94 8.47 -3.97
C LEU A 157 1.45 8.65 -5.40
N HIS A 158 1.76 9.88 -5.79
CA HIS A 158 2.41 10.16 -7.07
C HIS A 158 3.92 10.33 -6.90
N VAL A 159 4.68 9.44 -7.53
CA VAL A 159 6.15 9.49 -7.59
C VAL A 159 6.56 10.01 -8.96
N PRO A 160 7.21 11.19 -9.05
CA PRO A 160 7.59 11.77 -10.34
C PRO A 160 8.66 10.94 -11.04
N GLY A 161 8.69 11.00 -12.37
CA GLY A 161 9.63 10.26 -13.20
C GLY A 161 9.41 10.50 -14.69
N ALA A 162 10.19 9.82 -15.52
CA ALA A 162 10.01 9.86 -16.98
C ALA A 162 8.58 9.42 -17.36
N GLY A 163 8.00 10.06 -18.38
CA GLY A 163 6.64 9.76 -18.82
C GLY A 163 5.56 10.08 -17.79
N GLY A 164 5.76 11.11 -16.95
CA GLY A 164 4.78 11.50 -15.92
C GLY A 164 4.91 10.75 -14.59
N GLY A 165 5.82 9.77 -14.48
CA GLY A 165 6.05 9.02 -13.25
C GLY A 165 5.01 7.94 -12.97
N THR A 166 4.93 7.50 -11.71
CA THR A 166 4.07 6.39 -11.27
C THR A 166 3.15 6.86 -10.16
N ALA A 167 1.85 6.60 -10.31
CA ALA A 167 0.89 6.70 -9.23
C ALA A 167 0.71 5.32 -8.57
N TYR A 168 0.74 5.28 -7.25
CA TYR A 168 0.49 4.09 -6.45
C TYR A 168 -0.85 4.25 -5.74
N VAL A 169 -1.67 3.21 -5.85
CA VAL A 169 -3.01 3.12 -5.28
C VAL A 169 -3.02 1.93 -4.32
N GLU A 170 -3.54 2.12 -3.12
CA GLU A 170 -3.68 1.05 -2.13
C GLU A 170 -5.16 0.69 -2.02
N ALA A 171 -5.54 -0.45 -2.59
CA ALA A 171 -6.95 -0.86 -2.65
C ALA A 171 -7.59 -1.08 -1.26
N ASP A 172 -6.81 -1.43 -0.24
CA ASP A 172 -7.32 -1.63 1.12
C ASP A 172 -7.94 -0.34 1.69
N GLN A 173 -7.51 0.85 1.26
CA GLN A 173 -8.10 2.13 1.70
C GLN A 173 -9.59 2.27 1.33
N VAL A 174 -10.07 1.52 0.33
CA VAL A 174 -11.44 1.66 -0.21
C VAL A 174 -12.20 0.34 -0.27
N LEU A 175 -11.50 -0.80 -0.25
CA LEU A 175 -12.07 -2.15 -0.26
C LEU A 175 -11.74 -2.95 1.01
N GLY A 176 -10.98 -2.36 1.94
CA GLY A 176 -10.44 -3.07 3.08
C GLY A 176 -11.51 -3.56 4.04
N ARG A 177 -11.28 -4.75 4.62
CA ARG A 177 -12.17 -5.36 5.62
C ARG A 177 -12.38 -4.45 6.84
N HIS A 178 -11.43 -3.58 7.14
CA HIS A 178 -11.48 -2.63 8.23
C HIS A 178 -12.54 -1.52 8.05
N LEU A 179 -13.04 -1.33 6.82
CA LEU A 179 -14.10 -0.37 6.49
C LEU A 179 -15.51 -0.90 6.75
N VAL A 180 -15.64 -2.19 7.10
CA VAL A 180 -16.93 -2.87 7.27
C VAL A 180 -17.03 -3.45 8.67
N ALA A 181 -18.00 -2.97 9.44
CA ALA A 181 -18.31 -3.50 10.76
C ALA A 181 -18.70 -4.99 10.68
N GLU A 182 -18.40 -5.76 11.73
CA GLU A 182 -18.67 -7.21 11.77
C GLU A 182 -20.10 -7.59 11.31
N PRO A 183 -21.18 -6.91 11.79
CA PRO A 183 -22.54 -7.24 11.39
C PRO A 183 -22.80 -7.06 9.89
N ASP A 184 -22.09 -6.12 9.24
CA ASP A 184 -22.33 -5.72 7.86
C ASP A 184 -21.45 -6.48 6.86
N ARG A 185 -20.51 -7.31 7.33
CA ARG A 185 -19.57 -8.06 6.47
C ARG A 185 -20.28 -8.96 5.47
N ARG A 186 -21.40 -9.59 5.86
CA ARG A 186 -22.18 -10.42 4.94
C ARG A 186 -22.79 -9.56 3.84
N ALA A 187 -23.35 -8.41 4.18
CA ALA A 187 -23.93 -7.49 3.21
C ALA A 187 -22.88 -6.97 2.24
N ALA A 188 -21.71 -6.55 2.74
CA ALA A 188 -20.60 -6.11 1.90
C ALA A 188 -20.10 -7.21 0.94
N ALA A 189 -20.03 -8.47 1.40
CA ALA A 189 -19.59 -9.58 0.57
C ALA A 189 -20.59 -9.93 -0.56
N THR A 190 -21.89 -9.70 -0.37
CA THR A 190 -22.92 -10.07 -1.36
C THR A 190 -23.44 -8.92 -2.22
N ALA A 191 -23.36 -7.70 -1.71
CA ALA A 191 -23.97 -6.52 -2.33
C ALA A 191 -23.03 -5.29 -2.33
N GLY A 192 -21.79 -5.44 -1.86
CA GLY A 192 -20.81 -4.37 -1.85
C GLY A 192 -20.37 -3.95 -3.26
N THR A 193 -19.76 -2.77 -3.34
CA THR A 193 -19.27 -2.17 -4.58
C THR A 193 -17.77 -1.93 -4.54
N SER A 194 -17.12 -1.97 -5.70
CA SER A 194 -15.75 -1.53 -5.90
C SER A 194 -15.64 -0.18 -6.62
N ALA A 195 -16.75 0.54 -6.78
CA ALA A 195 -16.80 1.82 -7.48
C ALA A 195 -15.78 2.84 -6.93
N GLY A 196 -15.56 2.86 -5.61
CA GLY A 196 -14.55 3.72 -4.98
C GLY A 196 -13.13 3.47 -5.46
N LEU A 197 -12.76 2.22 -5.77
CA LEU A 197 -11.47 1.93 -6.38
C LEU A 197 -11.38 2.53 -7.79
N GLY A 198 -12.46 2.46 -8.57
CA GLY A 198 -12.53 3.11 -9.88
C GLY A 198 -12.33 4.64 -9.79
N GLU A 199 -12.97 5.29 -8.81
CA GLU A 199 -12.81 6.71 -8.56
C GLU A 199 -11.39 7.08 -8.07
N LEU A 200 -10.79 6.22 -7.24
CA LEU A 200 -9.41 6.40 -6.78
C LEU A 200 -8.40 6.21 -7.92
N LEU A 201 -8.64 5.27 -8.83
CA LEU A 201 -7.85 5.11 -10.06
C LEU A 201 -8.01 6.31 -10.99
N ALA A 202 -9.21 6.88 -11.11
CA ALA A 202 -9.42 8.12 -11.85
C ALA A 202 -8.65 9.28 -11.20
N ALA A 203 -8.57 9.35 -9.86
CA ALA A 203 -7.71 10.30 -9.17
C ALA A 203 -6.23 10.08 -9.48
N ALA A 204 -5.78 8.83 -9.56
CA ALA A 204 -4.41 8.48 -9.93
C ALA A 204 -4.05 8.92 -11.35
N VAL A 205 -4.93 8.70 -12.32
CA VAL A 205 -4.73 9.17 -13.71
C VAL A 205 -4.68 10.70 -13.76
N ARG A 206 -5.51 11.41 -12.98
CA ARG A 206 -5.51 12.89 -12.92
C ARG A 206 -4.21 13.49 -12.37
N THR A 207 -3.35 12.70 -11.72
CA THR A 207 -2.00 13.16 -11.33
C THR A 207 -1.06 13.35 -12.52
N GLY A 208 -1.44 12.87 -13.72
CA GLY A 208 -0.59 12.88 -14.90
C GLY A 208 0.41 11.72 -14.95
N ALA A 209 0.27 10.73 -14.07
CA ALA A 209 1.12 9.54 -14.07
C ALA A 209 0.97 8.73 -15.37
N GLY A 210 2.09 8.34 -15.98
CA GLY A 210 2.12 7.44 -17.13
C GLY A 210 2.03 5.96 -16.75
N ARG A 211 2.13 5.65 -15.45
CA ARG A 211 1.94 4.31 -14.89
C ARG A 211 1.11 4.37 -13.62
N VAL A 212 0.18 3.44 -13.47
CA VAL A 212 -0.54 3.20 -12.22
C VAL A 212 -0.16 1.81 -11.70
N VAL A 213 0.15 1.72 -10.41
CA VAL A 213 0.35 0.47 -9.67
C VAL A 213 -0.76 0.40 -8.62
N VAL A 214 -1.43 -0.74 -8.54
CA VAL A 214 -2.56 -1.03 -7.65
C VAL A 214 -2.24 -2.29 -6.88
#